data_AF-A0A7W1REM7-F1
#
_entry.id   AF-A0A7W1REM7-F1
#
_cell.length_a   1.000
_cell.length_b   1.000
_cell.length_c   1.000
_cell.angle_alpha   90.00
_cell.angle_beta   90.00
_cell.angle_gamma   90.00
#
_symmetry.space_group_name_H-M   'P 1'
#
loop_
_entity.id
_entity.type
_entity.pdbx_description
1 polymer ?
#
loop_
_entity_poly.entity_id
_entity_poly.type
_entity_poly.pdbx_seq_one_letter_code
_entity_poly.pdbx_strand_id
1 'polypeptide(L)'
;MPKKGDISFISQSGATLVCLLEWAHTVDVGFSKLLWVGRMSDLNFADYLEYLNNDTLTKLIALYVEAITDAKKFLSVAQKTVLTKPIAVIK
;
A
#
# COMPACT_ATOMS: atom_id res chain seq x y z
N MET A 1 -0.74 3.47 18.32
CA MET A 1 -1.43 2.91 17.13
C MET A 1 -1.84 4.08 16.25
N PRO A 2 -1.67 4.01 14.91
CA PRO A 2 -2.03 5.12 14.04
C PRO A 2 -3.50 5.50 14.21
N LYS A 3 -3.81 6.78 14.00
CA LYS A 3 -5.19 7.22 13.90
C LYS A 3 -5.88 6.45 12.78
N LYS A 4 -7.17 6.16 12.98
CA LYS A 4 -7.99 5.55 11.95
C LYS A 4 -8.08 6.51 10.77
N GLY A 5 -7.69 6.02 9.59
CA GLY A 5 -7.90 6.70 8.32
C GLY A 5 -8.39 5.72 7.27
N ASP A 6 -8.46 6.18 6.03
CA ASP A 6 -8.92 5.41 4.86
C ASP A 6 -7.81 5.18 3.82
N ILE A 7 -6.56 5.45 4.19
CA ILE A 7 -5.38 5.23 3.36
C ILE A 7 -4.72 3.89 3.75
N SER A 8 -4.55 2.99 2.79
CA SER A 8 -3.65 1.85 2.93
C SER A 8 -2.30 2.18 2.34
N PHE A 9 -1.22 1.95 3.10
CA PHE A 9 0.14 2.13 2.61
C PHE A 9 0.88 0.79 2.58
N ILE A 10 1.48 0.46 1.43
CA ILE A 10 2.28 -0.75 1.22
C ILE A 10 3.72 -0.33 0.93
N SER A 11 4.68 -0.84 1.70
CA SER A 11 6.10 -0.52 1.53
C SER A 11 6.97 -1.75 1.42
N GLN A 12 7.93 -1.71 0.50
CA GLN A 12 9.01 -2.69 0.43
C GLN A 12 10.03 -2.51 1.56
N SER A 13 10.28 -1.26 1.98
CA SER A 13 11.18 -0.90 3.06
C SER A 13 10.44 -0.78 4.40
N GLY A 14 10.89 -1.55 5.40
CA GLY A 14 10.35 -1.46 6.76
C GLY A 14 10.72 -0.15 7.45
N ALA A 15 11.93 0.37 7.20
CA ALA A 15 12.38 1.64 7.75
C ALA A 15 11.52 2.81 7.26
N THR A 16 11.16 2.80 5.97
CA THR A 16 10.26 3.81 5.38
C THR A 16 8.87 3.76 6.03
N LEU A 17 8.37 2.55 6.32
CA LEU A 17 7.06 2.38 6.97
C LEU A 17 7.05 2.94 8.40
N VAL A 18 8.12 2.71 9.17
CA VAL A 18 8.28 3.24 10.53
C VAL A 18 8.40 4.77 10.49
N CYS A 19 9.25 5.31 9.62
CA CYS A 19 9.41 6.76 9.45
C CYS A 19 8.09 7.44 9.02
N LEU A 20 7.34 6.82 8.10
CA LEU A 20 6.04 7.32 7.68
C LEU A 20 5.04 7.33 8.83
N LEU A 21 5.04 6.29 9.68
CA LEU A 21 4.16 6.23 10.84
C LEU A 21 4.45 7.36 11.83
N GLU A 22 5.73 7.60 12.12
CA GLU A 22 6.18 8.70 12.99
C GLU A 22 5.78 10.06 12.41
N TRP A 23 6.07 10.29 11.12
CA TRP A 23 5.67 11.52 10.43
C TRP A 23 4.15 11.72 10.46
N ALA A 24 3.37 10.68 10.16
CA ALA A 24 1.92 10.76 10.15
C ALA A 24 1.33 11.15 11.51
N HIS A 25 1.99 10.79 12.62
CA HIS A 25 1.59 11.26 13.96
C HIS A 25 1.80 12.76 14.13
N THR A 26 2.80 13.36 13.48
CA THR A 26 3.09 14.80 13.57
C THR A 26 2.14 15.67 12.75
N VAL A 27 1.59 15.13 11.64
CA VAL A 27 0.71 15.87 10.71
C VAL A 27 -0.75 15.44 10.78
N ASP A 28 -1.10 14.65 11.79
CA ASP A 28 -2.45 14.13 12.03
C ASP A 28 -3.07 13.30 10.88
N VAL A 29 -2.26 12.45 10.25
CA VAL A 29 -2.71 11.56 9.17
C VAL A 29 -2.97 10.15 9.73
N GLY A 30 -4.13 9.59 9.36
CA GLY A 30 -4.53 8.23 9.71
C GLY A 30 -4.35 7.24 8.58
N PHE A 31 -4.19 5.97 8.92
CA PHE A 31 -4.13 4.86 7.97
C PHE A 31 -5.20 3.81 8.28
N SER A 32 -5.74 3.18 7.26
CA SER A 32 -6.56 1.97 7.42
C SER A 32 -5.65 0.77 7.66
N LYS A 33 -4.57 0.65 6.88
CA LYS A 33 -3.57 -0.42 6.98
C LYS A 33 -2.17 0.09 6.63
N LEU A 34 -1.17 -0.45 7.33
CA LEU A 34 0.25 -0.30 7.01
C LEU A 34 0.81 -1.70 6.77
N LEU A 35 1.29 -1.96 5.56
CA LEU A 35 1.71 -3.27 5.10
C LEU A 35 3.18 -3.22 4.67
N TRP A 36 3.99 -4.10 5.24
CA TRP A 36 5.38 -4.28 4.82
C TRP A 36 5.50 -5.56 4.01
N VAL A 37 5.94 -5.44 2.75
CA VAL A 37 6.05 -6.58 1.82
C VAL A 37 7.46 -7.18 1.76
N GLY A 38 8.48 -6.45 2.23
CA GLY A 38 9.85 -6.94 2.29
C GLY A 38 10.37 -7.42 0.93
N ARG A 39 10.88 -8.66 0.86
CA ARG A 39 11.50 -9.21 -0.36
C ARG A 39 10.52 -9.82 -1.36
N MET A 40 9.21 -9.81 -1.09
CA MET A 40 8.20 -10.41 -1.98
C MET A 40 8.48 -11.89 -2.32
N SER A 41 8.91 -12.70 -1.35
CA SER A 41 9.24 -14.13 -1.59
C SER A 41 8.01 -15.02 -1.75
N ASP A 42 6.86 -14.59 -1.22
CA ASP A 42 5.58 -15.29 -1.30
C ASP A 42 4.52 -14.29 -1.80
N LEU A 43 4.05 -13.41 -0.92
CA LEU A 43 3.12 -12.34 -1.27
C LEU A 43 3.84 -11.13 -1.90
N ASN A 44 3.22 -10.54 -2.91
CA ASN A 44 3.73 -9.35 -3.59
C ASN A 44 2.68 -8.22 -3.67
N PHE A 45 3.05 -7.10 -4.29
CA PHE A 45 2.15 -5.95 -4.43
C PHE A 45 0.81 -6.28 -5.09
N ALA A 46 0.77 -7.19 -6.07
CA ALA A 46 -0.47 -7.55 -6.73
C ALA A 46 -1.42 -8.28 -5.77
N ASP A 47 -0.90 -9.18 -4.92
CA ASP A 47 -1.73 -9.90 -3.94
C ASP A 47 -2.35 -8.94 -2.92
N TYR A 48 -1.57 -7.96 -2.45
CA TYR A 48 -2.09 -6.93 -1.56
C TYR A 48 -3.08 -6.00 -2.26
N LEU A 49 -2.89 -5.67 -3.54
CA LEU A 49 -3.86 -4.89 -4.30
C LEU A 49 -5.18 -5.62 -4.49
N GLU A 50 -5.17 -6.94 -4.73
CA GLU A 50 -6.40 -7.76 -4.79
C GLU A 50 -7.12 -7.78 -3.43
N TYR A 51 -6.37 -7.97 -2.35
CA TYR A 51 -6.91 -7.89 -0.99
C TYR A 51 -7.54 -6.52 -0.71
N LEU A 52 -6.80 -5.44 -0.99
CA LEU A 52 -7.24 -4.08 -0.72
C LEU A 52 -8.37 -3.62 -1.64
N ASN A 53 -8.52 -4.21 -2.82
CA ASN A 53 -9.65 -3.90 -3.71
C ASN A 53 -10.99 -4.21 -3.02
N ASN A 54 -11.06 -5.28 -2.23
CA ASN A 54 -12.26 -5.70 -1.51
C ASN A 54 -12.40 -5.07 -0.11
N ASP A 55 -11.38 -4.37 0.40
CA ASP A 55 -11.40 -3.77 1.74
C ASP A 55 -12.20 -2.46 1.77
N THR A 56 -13.37 -2.45 2.42
CA THR A 56 -14.26 -1.29 2.46
C THR A 56 -13.71 -0.12 3.30
N LEU A 57 -12.71 -0.37 4.15
CA LEU A 57 -12.07 0.67 4.95
C LEU A 57 -11.02 1.46 4.16
N THR A 58 -10.55 0.93 3.04
CA THR A 58 -9.52 1.56 2.22
C THR A 58 -10.15 2.29 1.04
N LYS A 59 -9.96 3.60 0.99
CA LYS A 59 -10.36 4.46 -0.14
C LYS A 59 -9.19 4.84 -1.05
N LEU A 60 -7.97 4.89 -0.52
CA LEU A 60 -6.76 5.19 -1.29
C LEU A 60 -5.66 4.18 -0.96
N ILE A 61 -4.95 3.74 -2.00
CA ILE A 61 -3.80 2.83 -1.84
C ILE A 61 -2.53 3.59 -2.26
N ALA A 62 -1.57 3.68 -1.34
CA ALA A 62 -0.27 4.28 -1.59
C ALA A 62 0.82 3.20 -1.53
N LEU A 63 1.69 3.17 -2.54
CA LEU A 63 2.72 2.15 -2.69
C LEU A 63 4.11 2.81 -2.67
N TYR A 64 5.01 2.28 -1.85
CA TYR A 64 6.45 2.55 -1.94
C TYR A 64 7.15 1.34 -2.56
N VAL A 65 7.57 1.50 -3.82
CA VAL A 65 7.99 0.40 -4.71
C VAL A 65 9.45 0.58 -5.11
N GLU A 66 10.35 -0.26 -4.57
CA GLU A 66 11.74 -0.28 -5.03
C GLU A 66 11.89 -1.18 -6.27
N ALA A 67 11.21 -2.33 -6.27
CA ALA A 67 11.18 -3.28 -7.38
C ALA A 67 9.79 -3.95 -7.50
N ILE A 68 9.48 -4.43 -8.71
CA ILE A 68 8.29 -5.24 -8.97
C ILE A 68 8.77 -6.59 -9.52
N THR A 69 8.40 -7.69 -8.87
CA THR A 69 8.81 -9.05 -9.24
C THR A 69 8.01 -9.61 -10.42
N ASP A 70 6.69 -9.33 -10.49
CA ASP A 70 5.82 -9.71 -11.60
C ASP A 70 5.05 -8.48 -12.12
N ALA A 71 5.63 -7.81 -13.12
CA ALA A 71 5.05 -6.59 -13.69
C ALA A 71 3.71 -6.85 -14.41
N LYS A 72 3.52 -8.02 -15.03
CA LYS A 72 2.28 -8.33 -15.76
C LYS A 72 1.12 -8.52 -14.78
N LYS A 73 1.33 -9.30 -13.72
CA LYS A 73 0.32 -9.49 -12.67
C LYS A 73 0.03 -8.17 -11.95
N PHE A 74 1.07 -7.40 -11.60
CA PHE A 74 0.90 -6.09 -10.97
C PHE A 74 0.05 -5.15 -11.82
N LEU A 75 0.36 -4.98 -13.10
CA LEU A 75 -0.40 -4.08 -13.99
C LEU A 75 -1.85 -4.55 -14.16
N SER A 76 -2.08 -5.85 -14.34
CA SER A 76 -3.43 -6.43 -14.47
C SER A 76 -4.29 -6.14 -13.25
N VAL A 77 -3.75 -6.34 -12.04
CA VAL A 77 -4.48 -6.07 -10.80
C VAL A 77 -4.64 -4.57 -10.58
N ALA A 78 -3.57 -3.78 -10.75
CA ALA A 78 -3.62 -2.34 -10.56
C ALA A 78 -4.68 -1.69 -11.47
N GLN A 79 -4.76 -2.09 -12.75
CA GLN A 79 -5.77 -1.59 -13.69
C GLN A 79 -7.20 -1.89 -13.24
N LYS A 80 -7.45 -3.05 -12.61
CA LYS A 80 -8.76 -3.37 -12.04
C LYS A 80 -9.06 -2.54 -10.80
N THR A 81 -8.07 -2.40 -9.91
CA THR A 81 -8.22 -1.68 -8.65
C THR A 81 -8.43 -0.18 -8.85
N VAL A 82 -7.78 0.46 -9.82
CA VAL A 82 -7.95 1.91 -10.08
C VAL A 82 -9.36 2.30 -10.52
N LEU A 83 -10.17 1.35 -11.00
CA LEU A 83 -11.57 1.60 -11.35
C LEU A 83 -12.42 1.96 -10.13
N THR A 84 -12.02 1.52 -8.94
CA THR A 84 -12.76 1.71 -7.68
C THR A 84 -11.98 2.54 -6.67
N LYS A 85 -10.64 2.43 -6.66
CA LYS A 85 -9.76 3.03 -5.64
C LYS A 85 -8.50 3.63 -6.28
N PRO A 86 -8.23 4.93 -6.11
CA PRO A 86 -6.99 5.52 -6.60
C PRO A 86 -5.75 4.84 -6.02
N ILE A 87 -4.73 4.67 -6.86
CA ILE A 87 -3.41 4.15 -6.50
C ILE A 87 -2.37 5.26 -6.71
N ALA A 88 -1.60 5.58 -5.67
CA ALA A 88 -0.45 6.46 -5.74
C ALA A 88 0.84 5.64 -5.59
N VAL A 89 1.84 5.88 -6.43
CA VAL A 89 3.12 5.14 -6.41
C VAL A 89 4.28 6.09 -6.18
N ILE A 90 5.12 5.74 -5.21
CA ILE A 90 6.40 6.37 -4.91
C ILE A 90 7.48 5.36 -5.29
N LYS A 91 8.42 5.77 -6.15
CA LYS A 91 9.43 4.90 -6.79
C LYS A 91 10.83 5.18 -6.26
#